data_AF-A0A661RKG4-F1
#
_entry.id   AF-A0A661RKG4-F1
#
_cell.length_a   1.000
_cell.length_b   1.000
_cell.length_c   1.000
_cell.angle_alpha   90.00
_cell.angle_beta   90.00
_cell.angle_gamma   90.00
#
_symmetry.space_group_name_H-M   'P 1'
#
loop_
_entity.id
_entity.type
_entity.pdbx_description
1 polymer ?
#
loop_
_entity_poly.entity_id
_entity_poly.type
_entity_poly.pdbx_seq_one_letter_code
_entity_poly.pdbx_strand_id
1 'polypeptide(L)'
;MNNKHRSTLKSIFTNPIPSNLDFKRLESLFLALGAKLIEGDGSRVRFVLNEVVVSFHRPHPHKEAKPYQVRDARSFLKQAGVKP
;
A
#
# COMPACT_ATOMS: atom_id res chain seq x y z
N MET A 1 -6.04 -3.34 13.17
CA MET A 1 -5.33 -2.08 12.83
C MET A 1 -4.92 -1.30 14.07
N ASN A 2 -3.68 -0.81 14.12
CA ASN A 2 -3.20 0.09 15.18
C ASN A 2 -3.16 1.57 14.71
N ASN A 3 -2.71 2.50 15.57
CA ASN A 3 -2.62 3.93 15.25
C ASN A 3 -1.73 4.23 14.04
N LYS A 4 -0.63 3.48 13.84
CA LYS A 4 0.26 3.66 12.69
C LYS A 4 -0.42 3.25 11.37
N HIS A 5 -1.22 2.18 11.39
CA HIS A 5 -2.01 1.76 10.23
C HIS A 5 -3.06 2.81 9.86
N ARG A 6 -3.81 3.31 10.85
CA ARG A 6 -4.82 4.37 10.63
C ARG A 6 -4.20 5.65 10.09
N SER A 7 -3.06 6.08 10.63
CA SER A 7 -2.31 7.23 10.11
C SER A 7 -1.86 7.02 8.67
N THR A 8 -1.32 5.84 8.35
CA THR A 8 -0.90 5.50 6.97
C THR A 8 -2.08 5.51 6.02
N LEU A 9 -3.21 4.92 6.40
CA LEU A 9 -4.43 4.93 5.62
C LEU A 9 -4.88 6.38 5.33
N LYS A 10 -4.95 7.24 6.34
CA LYS A 10 -5.27 8.67 6.15
C LYS A 10 -4.29 9.34 5.17
N SER A 11 -2.99 9.13 5.33
CA SER A 11 -1.95 9.70 4.46
C SER A 11 -2.09 9.25 3.00
N ILE A 12 -2.49 8.01 2.72
CA ILE A 12 -2.72 7.54 1.35
C ILE A 12 -3.83 8.33 0.66
N PHE A 13 -4.81 8.84 1.40
CA PHE A 13 -5.98 9.56 0.87
C PHE A 13 -5.83 11.09 0.84
N THR A 14 -4.71 11.68 1.29
CA THR A 14 -4.51 13.14 1.25
C THR A 14 -4.30 13.68 -0.17
N ASN A 15 -4.57 14.96 -0.40
CA ASN A 15 -4.22 15.64 -1.64
C ASN A 15 -3.40 16.91 -1.31
N PRO A 16 -2.13 17.03 -1.75
CA PRO A 16 -1.38 16.09 -2.57
C PRO A 16 -1.04 14.77 -1.84
N ILE A 17 -0.68 13.74 -2.62
CA ILE A 17 -0.12 12.49 -2.07
C ILE A 17 1.24 12.76 -1.40
N PRO A 18 1.58 12.08 -0.30
CA PRO A 18 2.90 12.21 0.31
C PRO A 18 3.99 11.65 -0.60
N SER A 19 5.13 12.34 -0.67
CA SER A 19 6.33 11.92 -1.42
C SER A 19 7.32 11.09 -0.60
N ASN A 20 7.12 11.00 0.73
CA ASN A 20 8.06 10.37 1.68
C ASN A 20 7.45 9.17 2.44
N LEU A 21 6.40 8.56 1.90
CA LEU A 21 5.75 7.43 2.55
C LEU A 21 6.55 6.15 2.35
N ASP A 22 7.10 5.59 3.42
CA ASP A 22 7.83 4.31 3.38
C ASP A 22 6.93 3.17 2.85
N PHE A 23 7.41 2.43 1.85
CA PHE A 23 6.68 1.32 1.23
C PHE A 23 6.30 0.24 2.25
N LYS A 24 7.14 -0.01 3.27
CA LYS A 24 6.83 -0.97 4.34
C LYS A 24 5.56 -0.60 5.12
N ARG A 25 5.22 0.68 5.18
CA ARG A 25 3.96 1.13 5.82
C ARG A 25 2.74 0.75 4.97
N LEU A 26 2.85 0.78 3.64
CA LEU A 26 1.80 0.30 2.74
C LEU A 26 1.60 -1.21 2.92
N GLU A 27 2.68 -1.99 2.84
CA GLU A 27 2.67 -3.44 3.02
C GLU A 27 2.08 -3.83 4.39
N SER A 28 2.53 -3.20 5.47
CA SER A 28 2.00 -3.45 6.81
C SER A 28 0.53 -3.08 6.95
N LEU A 29 0.09 -1.99 6.32
CA LEU A 29 -1.33 -1.60 6.29
C LEU A 29 -2.17 -2.65 5.57
N PHE A 30 -1.75 -3.11 4.39
CA PHE A 30 -2.49 -4.11 3.62
C PHE A 30 -2.63 -5.42 4.39
N LEU A 31 -1.55 -5.92 4.99
CA LEU A 31 -1.58 -7.10 5.84
C LEU A 31 -2.52 -6.92 7.04
N ALA A 32 -2.50 -5.74 7.68
CA ALA A 32 -3.38 -5.43 8.81
C ALA A 32 -4.86 -5.29 8.44
N LEU A 33 -5.17 -5.10 7.15
CA LEU A 33 -6.52 -5.11 6.58
C LEU A 33 -6.96 -6.50 6.11
N GLY A 34 -6.10 -7.52 6.26
CA GLY A 34 -6.38 -8.90 5.86
C GLY A 34 -5.99 -9.23 4.41
N ALA A 35 -5.18 -8.39 3.75
CA ALA A 35 -4.69 -8.69 2.42
C ALA A 35 -3.74 -9.89 2.46
N LYS A 36 -3.85 -10.79 1.48
CA LYS A 36 -2.87 -11.86 1.24
C LYS A 36 -1.70 -11.28 0.45
N LEU A 37 -0.48 -11.49 0.94
CA LEU A 37 0.76 -11.18 0.22
C LEU A 37 1.21 -12.40 -0.58
N ILE A 38 1.54 -12.18 -1.84
CA ILE A 38 2.13 -13.16 -2.76
C ILE A 38 3.47 -12.58 -3.22
N GLU A 39 4.56 -13.25 -2.85
CA GLU A 39 5.90 -12.92 -3.35
C GLU A 39 6.02 -13.29 -4.83
N GLY A 40 6.70 -12.45 -5.61
CA GLY A 40 7.11 -12.75 -6.98
C GLY A 40 8.62 -12.70 -7.11
N ASP A 41 9.12 -12.78 -8.34
CA ASP A 41 10.56 -12.75 -8.57
C ASP A 41 11.19 -11.41 -8.16
N GLY A 42 12.32 -11.50 -7.44
CA GLY A 42 13.07 -10.35 -6.96
C GLY A 42 12.27 -9.49 -5.97
N SER A 43 12.10 -8.20 -6.28
CA SER A 43 11.38 -7.25 -5.41
C SER A 43 9.87 -7.19 -5.68
N ARG A 44 9.34 -8.05 -6.57
CA ARG A 44 7.93 -8.03 -6.94
C ARG A 44 7.06 -8.59 -5.83
N VAL A 45 5.98 -7.89 -5.53
CA VAL A 45 4.95 -8.32 -4.57
C VAL A 45 3.57 -8.07 -5.12
N ARG A 46 2.64 -8.96 -4.81
CA ARG A 46 1.22 -8.81 -5.12
C ARG A 46 0.40 -8.93 -3.85
N PHE A 47 -0.61 -8.07 -3.74
CA PHE A 47 -1.57 -8.11 -2.64
C PHE A 47 -2.96 -8.41 -3.18
N VAL A 48 -3.70 -9.25 -2.45
CA VAL A 48 -5.10 -9.57 -2.72
C VAL A 48 -5.94 -9.22 -1.50
N LEU A 49 -6.92 -8.32 -1.66
CA LEU A 49 -7.85 -7.92 -0.61
C LEU A 49 -9.25 -7.80 -1.20
N ASN A 50 -10.23 -8.51 -0.64
CA ASN A 50 -11.62 -8.50 -1.11
C ASN A 50 -11.70 -8.72 -2.64
N GLU A 51 -10.99 -9.74 -3.14
CA GLU A 51 -10.90 -10.10 -4.58
C GLU A 51 -10.22 -9.06 -5.49
N VAL A 52 -9.86 -7.89 -4.96
CA VAL A 52 -9.08 -6.87 -5.65
C VAL A 52 -7.60 -7.23 -5.57
N VAL A 53 -6.88 -7.00 -6.66
CA VAL A 53 -5.45 -7.31 -6.78
C VAL A 53 -4.67 -6.05 -7.10
N VAL A 54 -3.50 -5.89 -6.47
CA VAL A 54 -2.50 -4.88 -6.84
C VAL A 54 -1.11 -5.51 -6.84
N SER A 55 -0.24 -5.07 -7.74
CA SER A 55 1.16 -5.54 -7.82
C SER A 55 2.12 -4.36 -7.74
N PHE A 56 3.24 -4.55 -7.05
CA PHE A 56 4.28 -3.56 -6.89
C PHE A 56 5.67 -4.19 -7.05
N HIS A 57 6.66 -3.32 -7.24
CA HIS A 57 8.06 -3.62 -6.95
C HIS A 57 8.45 -2.89 -5.66
N ARG A 58 8.99 -3.59 -4.67
CA ARG A 58 9.56 -2.95 -3.46
C ARG A 58 10.67 -1.99 -3.92
N PRO A 59 10.65 -0.71 -3.48
CA PRO A 59 11.67 0.27 -3.82
C PRO A 59 13.09 -0.18 -3.42
N HIS A 60 14.08 0.11 -4.28
CA HIS A 60 15.51 -0.07 -4.03
C HIS A 60 16.31 0.92 -4.89
N PRO A 61 17.39 1.58 -4.38
CA PRO A 61 17.94 1.48 -3.03
C PRO A 61 17.14 2.21 -1.95
N HIS A 62 16.28 3.15 -2.35
CA HIS A 62 15.43 3.92 -1.44
C HIS A 62 14.27 3.07 -0.89
N LYS A 63 13.69 3.48 0.23
CA LYS A 63 12.58 2.76 0.90
C LYS A 63 11.21 3.40 0.66
N GLU A 64 11.21 4.63 0.20
CA GLU A 64 10.02 5.44 -0.04
C GLU A 64 9.25 4.90 -1.24
N ALA A 65 7.93 4.75 -1.08
CA ALA A 65 7.03 4.44 -2.17
C ALA A 65 7.04 5.59 -3.18
N LYS A 66 7.18 5.25 -4.46
CA LYS A 66 7.09 6.25 -5.53
C LYS A 66 5.67 6.84 -5.56
N PRO A 67 5.48 8.08 -6.04
CA PRO A 67 4.17 8.73 -6.07
C PRO A 67 3.08 7.87 -6.75
N TYR A 68 3.41 7.16 -7.83
CA TYR A 68 2.45 6.26 -8.49
C TYR A 68 2.05 5.09 -7.61
N GLN A 69 2.97 4.51 -6.81
CA GLN A 69 2.65 3.40 -5.91
C GLN A 69 1.67 3.83 -4.82
N VAL A 70 1.75 5.07 -4.35
CA VAL A 70 0.77 5.64 -3.41
C VAL A 70 -0.60 5.82 -4.06
N ARG A 71 -0.65 6.22 -5.35
CA ARG A 71 -1.91 6.31 -6.12
C ARG A 71 -2.52 4.92 -6.35
N ASP A 72 -1.70 3.95 -6.71
CA ASP A 72 -2.14 2.56 -6.90
C ASP A 72 -2.63 1.96 -5.59
N ALA A 73 -1.93 2.21 -4.47
CA ALA A 73 -2.38 1.84 -3.12
C ALA A 73 -3.75 2.46 -2.78
N ARG A 74 -3.96 3.74 -3.09
CA ARG A 74 -5.26 4.40 -2.90
C ARG A 74 -6.35 3.74 -3.74
N SER A 75 -6.06 3.48 -5.01
CA SER A 75 -7.02 2.84 -5.93
C SER A 75 -7.39 1.43 -5.46
N PHE A 76 -6.38 0.63 -5.09
CA PHE A 76 -6.53 -0.70 -4.52
C PHE A 76 -7.43 -0.70 -3.27
N LEU A 77 -7.14 0.17 -2.30
CA LEU A 77 -7.93 0.28 -1.07
C LEU A 77 -9.38 0.70 -1.36
N LYS A 78 -9.58 1.68 -2.25
CA LYS A 78 -10.91 2.15 -2.64
C LYS A 78 -11.73 1.04 -3.31
N GLN A 79 -11.13 0.31 -4.26
CA GLN A 79 -11.77 -0.81 -4.94
C GLN A 79 -12.08 -1.95 -3.97
N ALA A 80 -11.21 -2.21 -3.01
CA ALA A 80 -11.42 -3.20 -1.96
C ALA A 80 -12.45 -2.75 -0.89
N GLY A 81 -13.11 -1.60 -1.06
CA GLY A 81 -14.13 -1.09 -0.15
C GLY A 81 -13.59 -0.45 1.14
N VAL A 82 -12.28 -0.21 1.23
CA VAL A 82 -11.65 0.42 2.40
C VAL A 82 -11.76 1.95 2.30
N LYS A 83 -12.26 2.57 3.37
CA LYS A 83 -12.39 4.03 3.53
C LYS A 83 -11.42 4.54 4.61
N PRO A 84 -10.90 5.77 4.48
CA PRO A 84 -9.95 6.36 5.43
C PRO A 84 -10.49 6.63 6.83
#